data_AF-A0A3S3P3S5-F1
#
_entry.id   AF-A0A3S3P3S5-F1
#
_cell.length_a   1.000
_cell.length_b   1.000
_cell.length_c   1.000
_cell.angle_alpha   90.00
_cell.angle_beta   90.00
_cell.angle_gamma   90.00
#
_symmetry.space_group_name_H-M   'P 1'
#
loop_
_entity.id
_entity.type
_entity.pdbx_description
1 polymer ?
#
loop_
_entity_poly.entity_id
_entity_poly.type
_entity_poly.pdbx_seq_one_letter_code
_entity_poly.pdbx_strand_id
1 'polypeptide(L)'
;MFSKQFIILLTFFYYFSSSDEANPCKYGKIDGIIWSLKARKNTSVMIFSEDYFYNFDFETEKLSKGREIKEIWPEVEMPISGASEVNEFINRNNYEEEIVFFKDPKYWVYPSKSEYLERQTLIRSGIIKFFDDENISYSGLIMKIFSTKTDSTYRVFYTTKNKTIHSCGSVEEKKNGSYEIIVGDPKKMPTNESTYRTDCESFVKVFGTVVSLAARPFQNGRYAVYTNNVFFTIMFSENDINFNEVSQKMPVETLESMSSG
;
A
#
# COMPACT_ATOMS: atom_id res chain seq x y z
N MET A 1 25.12 -5.91 -69.15
CA MET A 1 26.17 -5.40 -68.22
C MET A 1 25.48 -4.54 -67.18
N PHE A 2 25.54 -4.96 -65.90
CA PHE A 2 25.34 -4.16 -64.67
C PHE A 2 23.97 -3.45 -64.51
N SER A 3 23.30 -3.37 -63.36
CA SER A 3 23.71 -3.60 -61.98
C SER A 3 22.51 -3.32 -61.04
N LYS A 4 22.46 -4.07 -59.94
CA LYS A 4 21.91 -3.71 -58.62
C LYS A 4 20.40 -3.80 -58.40
N GLN A 5 20.03 -4.99 -57.93
CA GLN A 5 19.15 -5.19 -56.77
C GLN A 5 19.24 -4.00 -55.80
N PHE A 6 18.18 -3.23 -55.68
CA PHE A 6 17.98 -2.32 -54.55
C PHE A 6 17.06 -3.03 -53.56
N ILE A 7 17.68 -3.87 -52.73
CA ILE A 7 17.10 -4.34 -51.48
C ILE A 7 17.05 -3.10 -50.58
N ILE A 8 15.93 -2.37 -50.62
CA ILE A 8 15.58 -1.47 -49.53
C ILE A 8 15.07 -2.38 -48.42
N LEU A 9 16.05 -2.94 -47.70
CA LEU A 9 15.95 -3.21 -46.28
C LEU A 9 15.57 -1.87 -45.64
N LEU A 10 14.27 -1.57 -45.67
CA LEU A 10 13.66 -0.73 -44.66
C LEU A 10 13.88 -1.52 -43.38
N THR A 11 15.01 -1.23 -42.78
CA THR A 11 15.22 -1.12 -41.34
C THR A 11 13.90 -0.65 -40.73
N PHE A 12 13.02 -1.61 -40.47
CA PHE A 12 12.26 -1.64 -39.25
C PHE A 12 13.31 -1.50 -38.16
N PHE A 13 13.65 -0.24 -37.88
CA PHE A 13 13.95 0.20 -36.53
C PHE A 13 12.70 -0.17 -35.73
N TYR A 14 12.60 -1.46 -35.42
CA TYR A 14 12.31 -1.94 -34.10
C TYR A 14 13.28 -1.18 -33.18
N TYR A 15 12.95 0.08 -32.92
CA TYR A 15 13.00 0.59 -31.57
C TYR A 15 12.09 -0.35 -30.78
N PHE A 16 12.60 -1.53 -30.46
CA PHE A 16 12.33 -2.11 -29.16
C PHE A 16 12.83 -1.04 -28.20
N SER A 17 11.94 -0.09 -27.90
CA SER A 17 11.97 0.57 -26.62
C SER A 17 11.83 -0.60 -25.67
N SER A 18 12.97 -1.16 -25.23
CA SER A 18 12.99 -2.02 -24.08
C SER A 18 12.32 -1.17 -23.02
N SER A 19 11.06 -1.47 -22.71
CA SER A 19 10.42 -0.94 -21.53
C SER A 19 11.36 -1.37 -20.42
N ASP A 20 12.19 -0.43 -19.98
CA ASP A 20 13.12 -0.64 -18.89
C ASP A 20 12.19 -0.91 -17.71
N GLU A 21 11.90 -2.20 -17.44
CA GLU A 21 10.98 -2.62 -16.39
C GLU A 21 11.38 -1.82 -15.16
N ALA A 22 10.46 -1.00 -14.64
CA ALA A 22 10.79 0.03 -13.66
C ALA A 22 11.22 -0.64 -12.35
N ASN A 23 12.50 -1.01 -12.25
CA ASN A 23 13.03 -1.72 -11.11
C ASN A 23 12.93 -0.76 -9.90
N PRO A 24 12.15 -1.08 -8.85
CA PRO A 24 11.96 -0.22 -7.68
C PRO A 24 13.30 0.04 -6.99
N CYS A 25 14.27 -0.84 -7.21
CA CYS A 25 15.62 -0.74 -6.71
C CYS A 25 16.45 0.30 -7.48
N LYS A 26 16.22 0.48 -8.80
CA LYS A 26 16.96 1.41 -9.68
C LYS A 26 16.50 2.87 -9.53
N TYR A 27 15.20 3.07 -9.27
CA TYR A 27 14.59 4.41 -9.15
C TYR A 27 14.18 4.76 -7.71
N GLY A 28 14.34 3.83 -6.76
CA GLY A 28 14.39 4.10 -5.33
C GLY A 28 13.09 4.57 -4.66
N LYS A 29 11.95 4.52 -5.34
CA LYS A 29 10.69 5.08 -4.83
C LYS A 29 9.65 4.00 -4.59
N ILE A 30 9.22 3.86 -3.34
CA ILE A 30 8.11 2.98 -2.94
C ILE A 30 6.88 3.86 -2.71
N ASP A 31 5.84 3.65 -3.51
CA ASP A 31 4.58 4.38 -3.46
C ASP A 31 3.55 3.75 -2.53
N GLY A 32 3.68 2.46 -2.24
CA GLY A 32 2.79 1.73 -1.34
C GLY A 32 3.34 0.35 -0.96
N ILE A 33 2.90 -0.15 0.20
CA ILE A 33 3.24 -1.48 0.71
C ILE A 33 1.98 -2.11 1.26
N ILE A 34 1.69 -3.34 0.84
CA ILE A 34 0.63 -4.18 1.42
C ILE A 34 1.28 -5.39 2.07
N TRP A 35 0.84 -5.75 3.28
CA TRP A 35 1.22 -7.01 3.91
C TRP A 35 0.01 -7.88 4.21
N SER A 36 -0.53 -8.48 3.15
CA SER A 36 -1.76 -9.26 3.22
C SER A 36 -1.63 -10.46 4.18
N LEU A 37 -2.64 -10.61 5.04
CA LEU A 37 -2.89 -11.77 5.88
C LEU A 37 -3.24 -13.01 5.06
N LYS A 38 -3.69 -12.84 3.81
CA LYS A 38 -3.97 -13.93 2.86
C LYS A 38 -2.76 -14.33 2.03
N ALA A 39 -1.65 -13.58 2.10
CA ALA A 39 -0.44 -13.92 1.35
C ALA A 39 0.02 -15.35 1.65
N ARG A 40 0.44 -16.09 0.60
CA ARG A 40 0.87 -17.49 0.73
C ARG A 40 2.01 -17.68 1.73
N LYS A 41 2.92 -16.72 1.79
CA LYS A 41 4.03 -16.67 2.75
C LYS A 41 3.84 -15.50 3.68
N ASN A 42 4.02 -15.74 4.98
CA ASN A 42 3.93 -14.68 5.97
C ASN A 42 5.06 -13.66 5.83
N THR A 43 6.14 -14.00 5.14
CA THR A 43 7.31 -13.15 4.89
C THR A 43 7.22 -12.35 3.58
N SER A 44 6.12 -12.52 2.83
CA SER A 44 5.92 -11.84 1.55
C SER A 44 5.17 -10.52 1.75
N VAL A 45 5.77 -9.43 1.31
CA VAL A 45 5.15 -8.11 1.23
C VAL A 45 5.01 -7.70 -0.23
N MET A 46 3.93 -7.01 -0.56
CA MET A 46 3.73 -6.45 -1.89
C MET A 46 4.20 -5.01 -1.89
N ILE A 47 5.13 -4.69 -2.79
CA ILE A 47 5.74 -3.37 -2.93
C ILE A 47 5.26 -2.76 -4.24
N PHE A 48 4.75 -1.53 -4.17
CA PHE A 48 4.28 -0.76 -5.32
C PHE A 48 5.27 0.37 -5.62
N SER A 49 5.62 0.53 -6.89
CA SER A 49 6.57 1.52 -7.36
C SER A 49 6.22 1.93 -8.78
N GLU A 50 5.93 3.22 -8.97
CA GLU A 50 5.51 3.81 -10.23
C GLU A 50 4.26 3.08 -10.78
N ASP A 51 4.41 2.42 -11.93
CA ASP A 51 3.35 1.69 -12.63
C ASP A 51 3.36 0.18 -12.32
N TYR A 52 4.27 -0.27 -11.44
CA TYR A 52 4.54 -1.69 -11.21
C TYR A 52 4.36 -2.09 -9.74
N PHE A 53 4.17 -3.39 -9.53
CA PHE A 53 4.22 -4.01 -8.21
C PHE A 53 5.05 -5.29 -8.20
N TYR A 54 5.56 -5.63 -7.02
CA TYR A 54 6.52 -6.69 -6.76
C TYR A 54 6.11 -7.44 -5.50
N ASN A 55 6.45 -8.72 -5.41
CA ASN A 55 6.43 -9.45 -4.15
C ASN A 55 7.85 -9.58 -3.63
N PHE A 56 8.12 -9.08 -2.43
CA PHE A 56 9.39 -9.22 -1.75
C PHE A 56 9.23 -10.20 -0.59
N ASP A 57 10.04 -11.26 -0.59
CA ASP A 57 10.12 -12.22 0.50
C ASP A 57 11.38 -11.93 1.31
N PHE A 58 11.22 -11.33 2.49
CA PHE A 58 12.35 -10.90 3.33
C PHE A 58 13.07 -12.03 4.06
N GLU A 59 12.54 -13.26 4.06
CA GLU A 59 13.27 -14.42 4.59
C GLU A 59 14.30 -14.91 3.57
N THR A 60 13.91 -14.93 2.29
CA THR A 60 14.82 -15.34 1.20
C THR A 60 15.57 -14.17 0.58
N GLU A 61 15.20 -12.95 0.96
CA GLU A 61 15.65 -11.69 0.38
C GLU A 61 15.51 -11.67 -1.15
N LYS A 62 14.38 -12.17 -1.66
CA LYS A 62 14.09 -12.25 -3.10
C LYS A 62 12.96 -11.33 -3.49
N LEU A 63 13.18 -10.58 -4.57
CA LEU A 63 12.17 -9.77 -5.22
C LEU A 63 11.64 -10.51 -6.45
N SER A 64 10.32 -10.60 -6.60
CA SER A 64 9.70 -11.20 -7.78
C SER A 64 9.94 -10.34 -9.02
N LYS A 65 9.67 -10.91 -10.20
CA LYS A 65 9.51 -10.11 -11.41
C LYS A 65 8.39 -9.08 -11.22
N GLY A 66 8.62 -7.86 -11.69
CA GLY A 66 7.63 -6.77 -11.67
C GLY A 66 6.45 -7.05 -12.58
N ARG A 67 5.29 -6.54 -12.18
CA ARG A 67 4.05 -6.62 -12.97
C ARG A 67 3.36 -5.26 -12.99
N GLU A 68 2.75 -4.93 -14.11
CA GLU A 68 2.03 -3.66 -14.22
C GLU A 68 0.76 -3.67 -13.36
N ILE A 69 0.57 -2.61 -12.59
CA ILE A 69 -0.62 -2.44 -11.75
C ILE A 69 -1.87 -2.47 -12.63
N LYS A 70 -1.86 -1.82 -13.81
CA LYS A 70 -3.00 -1.77 -14.74
C LYS A 70 -3.39 -3.10 -15.37
N GLU A 71 -2.49 -4.09 -15.44
CA GLU A 71 -2.85 -5.43 -15.91
C GLU A 71 -3.81 -6.13 -14.91
N ILE A 72 -3.61 -5.87 -13.62
CA ILE A 72 -4.39 -6.47 -12.53
C ILE A 72 -5.55 -5.57 -12.12
N TRP A 73 -5.31 -4.27 -11.98
CA TRP A 73 -6.25 -3.25 -11.48
C TRP A 73 -6.34 -2.08 -12.47
N PRO A 74 -7.11 -2.25 -13.56
CA PRO A 74 -7.10 -1.35 -14.71
C PRO A 74 -7.66 0.05 -14.43
N GLU A 75 -8.49 0.20 -13.38
CA GLU A 75 -9.06 1.50 -12.99
C GLU A 75 -8.13 2.33 -12.09
N VAL A 76 -7.02 1.77 -11.60
CA VAL A 76 -6.14 2.44 -10.62
C VAL A 76 -5.30 3.55 -11.27
N GLU A 77 -5.43 4.73 -10.68
CA GLU A 77 -4.60 5.94 -10.79
C GLU A 77 -3.10 5.69 -10.51
N MET A 78 -2.20 5.67 -11.49
CA MET A 78 -0.74 5.53 -11.25
C MET A 78 0.03 6.85 -11.45
N PRO A 79 1.17 7.08 -10.77
CA PRO A 79 1.67 6.30 -9.64
C PRO A 79 0.74 6.46 -8.44
N ILE A 80 0.52 5.41 -7.64
CA ILE A 80 -0.37 5.50 -6.47
C ILE A 80 0.22 6.43 -5.39
N SER A 81 -0.64 6.92 -4.49
CA SER A 81 -0.25 7.67 -3.28
C SER A 81 -0.11 6.76 -2.05
N GLY A 82 -0.57 5.53 -2.15
CA GLY A 82 -0.54 4.53 -1.09
C GLY A 82 -1.39 3.32 -1.43
N ALA A 83 -1.19 2.24 -0.67
CA ALA A 83 -2.03 1.05 -0.73
C ALA A 83 -2.12 0.42 0.67
N SER A 84 -3.23 -0.25 0.97
CA SER A 84 -3.42 -0.93 2.25
C SER A 84 -4.33 -2.13 2.07
N GLU A 85 -4.08 -3.20 2.82
CA GLU A 85 -5.14 -4.14 3.16
C GLU A 85 -6.08 -3.54 4.22
N VAL A 86 -7.37 -3.90 4.17
CA VAL A 86 -8.35 -3.59 5.22
C VAL A 86 -8.45 -4.79 6.12
N ASN A 87 -7.80 -4.73 7.27
CA ASN A 87 -7.70 -5.85 8.21
C ASN A 87 -8.02 -5.45 9.66
N GLU A 88 -8.32 -6.46 10.48
CA GLU A 88 -8.39 -6.37 11.94
C GLU A 88 -8.27 -7.76 12.59
N PHE A 89 -7.89 -7.79 13.87
CA PHE A 89 -7.90 -8.98 14.71
C PHE A 89 -9.25 -9.16 15.41
N ILE A 90 -10.14 -9.96 14.83
CA ILE A 90 -11.52 -10.16 15.30
C ILE A 90 -11.67 -11.56 15.89
N ASN A 91 -12.17 -11.67 17.13
CA ASN A 91 -12.43 -12.95 17.81
C ASN A 91 -11.22 -13.90 17.81
N ARG A 92 -10.01 -13.36 18.05
CA ARG A 92 -8.73 -14.08 18.01
C ARG A 92 -8.31 -14.60 16.64
N ASN A 93 -8.96 -14.15 15.57
CA ASN A 93 -8.64 -14.50 14.20
C ASN A 93 -8.24 -13.25 13.42
N ASN A 94 -7.24 -13.42 12.57
CA ASN A 94 -6.82 -12.44 11.60
C ASN A 94 -7.87 -12.36 10.48
N TYR A 95 -8.52 -11.21 10.35
CA TYR A 95 -9.50 -10.97 9.29
C TYR A 95 -8.98 -9.93 8.31
N GLU A 96 -9.08 -10.24 7.01
CA GLU A 96 -8.79 -9.30 5.92
C GLU A 96 -9.95 -9.28 4.93
N GLU A 97 -10.54 -8.12 4.78
CA GLU A 97 -11.70 -7.89 3.92
C GLU A 97 -11.22 -7.70 2.47
N GLU A 98 -10.46 -6.63 2.26
CA GLU A 98 -10.24 -5.99 0.97
C GLU A 98 -8.83 -5.42 0.86
N ILE A 99 -8.44 -5.00 -0.34
CA ILE A 99 -7.32 -4.10 -0.56
C ILE A 99 -7.82 -2.78 -1.13
N VAL A 100 -7.15 -1.70 -0.76
CA VAL A 100 -7.50 -0.34 -1.16
C VAL A 100 -6.27 0.34 -1.74
N PHE A 101 -6.46 1.00 -2.88
CA PHE A 101 -5.47 1.87 -3.51
C PHE A 101 -5.89 3.32 -3.36
N PHE A 102 -4.91 4.21 -3.15
CA PHE A 102 -5.14 5.65 -2.99
C PHE A 102 -4.42 6.43 -4.10
N LYS A 103 -5.07 7.45 -4.65
CA LYS A 103 -4.46 8.47 -5.51
C LYS A 103 -5.24 9.76 -5.31
N ASP A 104 -4.69 10.67 -4.51
CA ASP A 104 -5.35 11.90 -4.06
C ASP A 104 -6.30 12.55 -5.10
N PRO A 105 -7.59 12.78 -4.78
CA PRO A 105 -8.33 12.38 -3.57
C PRO A 105 -9.04 11.03 -3.72
N LYS A 106 -8.77 10.28 -4.79
CA LYS A 106 -9.49 9.08 -5.18
C LYS A 106 -9.01 7.84 -4.44
N TYR A 107 -9.89 6.86 -4.35
CA TYR A 107 -9.53 5.50 -3.94
C TYR A 107 -10.28 4.44 -4.74
N TRP A 108 -9.73 3.23 -4.76
CA TRP A 108 -10.31 2.05 -5.40
C TRP A 108 -10.18 0.85 -4.49
N VAL A 109 -11.25 0.06 -4.41
CA VAL A 109 -11.33 -1.12 -3.54
C VAL A 109 -11.51 -2.37 -4.37
N TYR A 110 -10.72 -3.39 -4.06
CA TYR A 110 -10.74 -4.68 -4.73
C TYR A 110 -10.78 -5.83 -3.71
N PRO A 111 -11.21 -7.03 -4.14
CA PRO A 111 -11.20 -8.19 -3.26
C PRO A 111 -9.77 -8.52 -2.85
N SER A 112 -9.56 -8.80 -1.57
CA SER A 112 -8.27 -9.30 -1.09
C SER A 112 -8.09 -10.78 -1.50
N LYS A 113 -6.94 -11.09 -2.11
CA LYS A 113 -6.55 -12.44 -2.58
C LYS A 113 -5.20 -12.86 -2.02
N SER A 114 -4.94 -14.16 -2.01
CA SER A 114 -3.63 -14.72 -1.68
C SER A 114 -2.58 -14.45 -2.75
N GLU A 115 -3.02 -14.35 -4.01
CA GLU A 115 -2.23 -13.97 -5.18
C GLU A 115 -3.12 -13.25 -6.20
N TYR A 116 -2.51 -12.35 -6.97
CA TYR A 116 -3.19 -11.57 -8.01
C TYR A 116 -2.64 -11.94 -9.38
N LEU A 117 -3.05 -13.08 -9.93
CA LEU A 117 -2.57 -13.56 -11.24
C LEU A 117 -3.36 -12.96 -12.40
N GLU A 118 -4.63 -12.67 -12.17
CA GLU A 118 -5.62 -12.27 -13.17
C GLU A 118 -6.14 -10.85 -12.91
N ARG A 119 -6.74 -10.26 -13.94
CA ARG A 119 -7.44 -8.98 -13.85
C ARG A 119 -8.55 -9.05 -12.80
N GLN A 120 -8.59 -8.06 -11.91
CA GLN A 120 -9.56 -7.95 -10.83
C GLN A 120 -10.73 -7.06 -11.24
N THR A 121 -11.88 -7.29 -10.59
CA THR A 121 -13.08 -6.46 -10.74
C THR A 121 -13.14 -5.44 -9.60
N LEU A 122 -13.28 -4.16 -9.94
CA LEU A 122 -13.49 -3.09 -8.97
C LEU A 122 -14.76 -3.33 -8.15
N ILE A 123 -14.65 -3.33 -6.82
CA ILE A 123 -15.82 -3.42 -5.92
C ILE A 123 -16.49 -2.05 -5.83
N ARG A 124 -15.70 -1.03 -5.50
CA ARG A 124 -16.13 0.36 -5.36
C ARG A 124 -14.96 1.32 -5.50
N SER A 125 -15.29 2.57 -5.80
CA SER A 125 -14.36 3.69 -5.82
C SER A 125 -15.07 4.96 -5.36
N GLY A 126 -14.29 5.93 -4.94
CA GLY A 126 -14.81 7.18 -4.41
C GLY A 126 -13.73 8.20 -4.16
N ILE A 127 -14.04 9.18 -3.32
CA ILE A 127 -13.11 10.20 -2.87
C ILE A 127 -12.92 10.18 -1.35
N ILE A 128 -11.75 10.58 -0.90
CA ILE A 128 -11.41 10.82 0.51
C ILE A 128 -11.60 12.30 0.79
N LYS A 129 -12.19 12.63 1.94
CA LYS A 129 -12.35 14.00 2.44
C LYS A 129 -11.85 14.06 3.88
N PHE A 130 -10.93 14.98 4.15
CA PHE A 130 -10.51 15.30 5.50
C PHE A 130 -11.38 16.42 6.05
N PHE A 131 -11.92 16.22 7.26
CA PHE A 131 -12.73 17.20 7.95
C PHE A 131 -11.84 18.23 8.64
N ASP A 132 -12.10 19.52 8.41
CA ASP A 132 -11.44 20.68 9.04
C ASP A 132 -9.89 20.69 8.99
N ASP A 133 -9.26 20.00 8.01
CA ASP A 133 -7.80 19.95 7.92
C ASP A 133 -7.27 19.85 6.48
N GLU A 134 -6.86 21.01 5.94
CA GLU A 134 -6.27 21.13 4.60
C GLU A 134 -4.80 20.68 4.55
N ASN A 135 -4.16 20.39 5.69
CA ASN A 135 -2.72 20.05 5.76
C ASN A 135 -2.47 18.54 5.87
N ILE A 136 -3.51 17.71 5.81
CA ILE A 136 -3.37 16.26 5.80
C ILE A 136 -3.03 15.81 4.38
N SER A 137 -1.98 15.00 4.27
CA SER A 137 -1.61 14.37 3.02
C SER A 137 -2.48 13.14 2.77
N TYR A 138 -2.94 13.00 1.54
CA TYR A 138 -3.63 11.80 1.05
C TYR A 138 -2.70 10.60 0.82
N SER A 139 -1.43 10.69 1.26
CA SER A 139 -0.60 9.53 1.49
C SER A 139 -1.24 8.67 2.60
N GLY A 140 -2.20 7.84 2.18
CA GLY A 140 -2.84 6.84 3.02
C GLY A 140 -1.84 5.75 3.32
N LEU A 141 -1.50 5.60 4.59
CA LEU A 141 -0.51 4.63 5.05
C LEU A 141 -1.17 3.28 5.30
N ILE A 142 -2.27 3.26 6.07
CA ILE A 142 -3.00 2.05 6.45
C ILE A 142 -4.48 2.37 6.66
N MET A 143 -5.37 1.50 6.20
CA MET A 143 -6.79 1.49 6.59
C MET A 143 -7.13 0.21 7.37
N LYS A 144 -7.76 0.34 8.54
CA LYS A 144 -8.20 -0.81 9.36
C LYS A 144 -9.70 -0.77 9.65
N ILE A 145 -10.27 -1.91 9.99
CA ILE A 145 -11.68 -2.00 10.41
C ILE A 145 -11.79 -1.40 11.83
N PHE A 146 -12.76 -0.51 12.04
CA PHE A 146 -12.94 0.20 13.33
C PHE A 146 -13.73 -0.61 14.36
N SER A 147 -14.38 -1.70 13.96
CA SER A 147 -15.33 -2.46 14.78
C SER A 147 -14.99 -3.94 14.80
N THR A 148 -15.53 -4.66 15.79
CA THR A 148 -15.55 -6.13 15.80
C THR A 148 -16.44 -6.72 14.72
N LYS A 149 -17.25 -5.88 14.06
CA LYS A 149 -18.07 -6.22 12.90
C LYS A 149 -17.27 -6.08 11.62
N THR A 150 -17.18 -7.16 10.87
CA THR A 150 -16.45 -7.25 9.60
C THR A 150 -17.04 -6.38 8.50
N ASP A 151 -18.32 -6.03 8.59
CA ASP A 151 -19.08 -5.23 7.61
C ASP A 151 -19.32 -3.78 8.08
N SER A 152 -18.59 -3.33 9.11
CA SER A 152 -18.67 -1.94 9.57
C SER A 152 -18.37 -0.99 8.41
N THR A 153 -18.93 0.21 8.40
CA THR A 153 -18.52 1.30 7.50
C THR A 153 -17.48 2.21 8.15
N TYR A 154 -17.22 2.05 9.44
CA TYR A 154 -16.22 2.80 10.18
C TYR A 154 -14.84 2.17 9.97
N ARG A 155 -13.83 3.02 9.76
CA ARG A 155 -12.44 2.62 9.51
C ARG A 155 -11.49 3.46 10.36
N VAL A 156 -10.38 2.88 10.78
CA VAL A 156 -9.23 3.65 11.28
C VAL A 156 -8.33 3.96 10.09
N PHE A 157 -8.03 5.24 9.88
CA PHE A 157 -7.22 5.72 8.77
C PHE A 157 -5.91 6.29 9.30
N TYR A 158 -4.79 5.67 8.93
CA TYR A 158 -3.46 6.17 9.19
C TYR A 158 -3.00 7.02 8.02
N THR A 159 -2.68 8.26 8.30
CA THR A 159 -2.29 9.28 7.31
C THR A 159 -1.10 10.08 7.82
N THR A 160 -0.55 10.97 7.00
CA THR A 160 0.51 11.88 7.41
C THR A 160 0.03 13.33 7.39
N LYS A 161 0.30 14.06 8.47
CA LYS A 161 0.13 15.51 8.56
C LYS A 161 1.46 16.09 9.00
N ASN A 162 2.01 17.03 8.24
CA ASN A 162 3.34 17.61 8.51
C ASN A 162 4.43 16.53 8.70
N LYS A 163 4.45 15.51 7.83
CA LYS A 163 5.37 14.36 7.88
C LYS A 163 5.28 13.50 9.15
N THR A 164 4.26 13.70 9.97
CA THR A 164 4.00 12.94 11.20
C THR A 164 2.78 12.06 10.98
N ILE A 165 2.87 10.80 11.38
CA ILE A 165 1.73 9.87 11.28
C ILE A 165 0.64 10.31 12.24
N HIS A 166 -0.59 10.32 11.74
CA HIS A 166 -1.80 10.51 12.52
C HIS A 166 -2.72 9.31 12.31
N SER A 167 -3.40 8.93 13.37
CA SER A 167 -4.48 7.95 13.34
C SER A 167 -5.80 8.70 13.48
N CYS A 168 -6.69 8.51 12.53
CA CYS A 168 -7.98 9.18 12.47
C CYS A 168 -9.12 8.16 12.40
N GLY A 169 -10.23 8.44 13.08
CA GLY A 169 -11.50 7.79 12.77
C GLY A 169 -12.01 8.21 11.39
N SER A 170 -12.67 7.30 10.67
CA SER A 170 -13.27 7.59 9.37
C SER A 170 -14.51 6.74 9.11
N VAL A 171 -15.39 7.22 8.24
CA VAL A 171 -16.59 6.50 7.81
C VAL A 171 -16.69 6.52 6.30
N GLU A 172 -17.01 5.37 5.71
CA GLU A 172 -17.35 5.26 4.30
C GLU A 172 -18.87 5.37 4.11
N GLU A 173 -19.29 6.36 3.33
CA GLU A 173 -20.70 6.61 3.03
C GLU A 173 -20.94 6.57 1.52
N LYS A 174 -22.14 6.13 1.11
CA LYS A 174 -22.59 6.26 -0.28
C LYS A 174 -23.58 7.42 -0.39
N LYS A 175 -23.22 8.46 -1.14
CA LYS A 175 -24.06 9.63 -1.42
C LYS A 175 -24.26 9.79 -2.92
N ASN A 176 -25.51 9.91 -3.35
CA ASN A 176 -25.87 10.14 -4.76
C ASN A 176 -25.22 9.14 -5.74
N GLY A 177 -25.03 7.89 -5.31
CA GLY A 177 -24.39 6.84 -6.11
C GLY A 177 -22.86 6.80 -6.05
N SER A 178 -22.20 7.83 -5.52
CA SER A 178 -20.75 7.88 -5.29
C SER A 178 -20.38 7.52 -3.86
N TYR A 179 -19.22 6.88 -3.65
CA TYR A 179 -18.70 6.63 -2.32
C TYR A 179 -17.80 7.79 -1.85
N GLU A 180 -17.84 8.07 -0.56
CA GLU A 180 -17.02 9.06 0.12
C GLU A 180 -16.46 8.45 1.41
N ILE A 181 -15.15 8.56 1.63
CA ILE A 181 -14.53 8.30 2.93
C ILE A 181 -14.36 9.66 3.62
N ILE A 182 -15.03 9.86 4.74
CA ILE A 182 -14.95 11.07 5.55
C ILE A 182 -14.03 10.77 6.73
N VAL A 183 -12.91 11.48 6.81
CA VAL A 183 -11.85 11.26 7.82
C VAL A 183 -11.85 12.41 8.83
N GLY A 184 -11.85 12.07 10.11
CA GLY A 184 -11.68 13.02 11.21
C GLY A 184 -12.91 13.88 11.55
N ASP A 185 -14.11 13.53 11.08
CA ASP A 185 -15.35 14.22 11.50
C ASP A 185 -15.91 13.59 12.79
N PRO A 186 -15.78 14.24 13.96
CA PRO A 186 -16.23 13.68 15.24
C PRO A 186 -17.75 13.47 15.30
N LYS A 187 -18.54 14.22 14.50
CA LYS A 187 -20.00 14.07 14.45
C LYS A 187 -20.42 12.82 13.70
N LYS A 188 -19.53 12.25 12.89
CA LYS A 188 -19.77 11.04 12.11
C LYS A 188 -19.33 9.78 12.83
N MET A 189 -18.56 9.90 13.91
CA MET A 189 -18.03 8.74 14.63
C MET A 189 -19.02 8.22 15.68
N PRO A 190 -19.08 6.90 15.91
CA PRO A 190 -19.95 6.32 16.93
C PRO A 190 -19.43 6.69 18.34
N THR A 191 -20.32 7.20 19.20
CA THR A 191 -19.96 7.63 20.56
C THR A 191 -19.77 6.48 21.55
N ASN A 192 -20.15 5.26 21.18
CA ASN A 192 -20.21 4.09 22.05
C ASN A 192 -19.13 3.03 21.76
N GLU A 193 -18.30 3.21 20.74
CA GLU A 193 -17.18 2.31 20.45
C GLU A 193 -15.90 2.92 21.05
N SER A 194 -15.61 2.57 22.30
CA SER A 194 -14.59 3.21 23.16
C SER A 194 -13.14 2.91 22.79
N THR A 195 -12.87 2.06 21.81
CA THR A 195 -11.51 1.60 21.49
C THR A 195 -10.74 2.52 20.55
N TYR A 196 -11.41 3.43 19.81
CA TYR A 196 -10.76 4.18 18.74
C TYR A 196 -11.13 5.66 18.73
N ARG A 197 -10.13 6.50 18.44
CA ARG A 197 -10.16 7.96 18.59
C ARG A 197 -10.95 8.60 17.46
N THR A 198 -11.87 9.50 17.79
CA THR A 198 -12.73 10.20 16.82
C THR A 198 -11.96 11.24 16.02
N ASP A 199 -10.93 11.82 16.63
CA ASP A 199 -10.12 12.89 16.08
C ASP A 199 -8.81 12.34 15.50
N CYS A 200 -8.17 13.11 14.62
CA CYS A 200 -6.84 12.79 14.10
C CYS A 200 -5.77 13.06 15.16
N GLU A 201 -5.31 12.00 15.82
CA GLU A 201 -4.27 12.10 16.85
C GLU A 201 -2.92 11.66 16.31
N SER A 202 -1.86 12.39 16.67
CA SER A 202 -0.50 12.01 16.32
C SER A 202 -0.19 10.62 16.86
N PHE A 203 0.08 9.69 15.95
CA PHE A 203 0.48 8.35 16.25
C PHE A 203 2.00 8.28 16.17
N VAL A 204 2.63 8.06 17.33
CA VAL A 204 4.00 7.55 17.48
C VAL A 204 5.11 8.35 16.77
N LYS A 205 5.96 9.05 17.55
CA LYS A 205 7.25 9.62 17.09
C LYS A 205 8.31 8.56 16.69
N VAL A 206 8.05 7.27 16.89
CA VAL A 206 9.04 6.18 16.76
C VAL A 206 9.44 5.92 15.30
N PHE A 207 8.58 6.17 14.32
CA PHE A 207 8.87 5.83 12.92
C PHE A 207 9.51 6.96 12.09
N GLY A 208 9.62 8.18 12.64
CA GLY A 208 10.13 9.34 11.89
C GLY A 208 9.25 9.72 10.70
N THR A 209 9.86 10.21 9.62
CA THR A 209 9.14 10.46 8.35
C THR A 209 8.84 9.13 7.67
N VAL A 210 7.56 8.84 7.41
CA VAL A 210 7.09 7.59 6.80
C VAL A 210 6.33 7.90 5.51
N VAL A 211 6.64 7.16 4.46
CA VAL A 211 6.00 7.23 3.13
C VAL A 211 4.95 6.14 2.98
N SER A 212 5.27 4.91 3.42
CA SER A 212 4.33 3.78 3.45
C SER A 212 4.62 2.90 4.66
N LEU A 213 3.58 2.26 5.19
CA LEU A 213 3.63 1.40 6.37
C LEU A 213 2.67 0.23 6.17
N ALA A 214 3.09 -0.97 6.52
CA ALA A 214 2.24 -2.14 6.65
C ALA A 214 2.56 -2.82 7.99
N ALA A 215 1.57 -3.40 8.66
CA ALA A 215 1.78 -4.03 9.95
C ALA A 215 0.97 -5.31 10.07
N ARG A 216 1.61 -6.38 10.54
CA ARG A 216 1.04 -7.71 10.63
C ARG A 216 1.21 -8.32 12.01
N PRO A 217 0.12 -8.79 12.66
CA PRO A 217 0.23 -9.54 13.91
C PRO A 217 0.90 -10.91 13.69
N PHE A 218 1.67 -11.33 14.68
CA PHE A 218 2.38 -12.60 14.75
C PHE A 218 2.18 -13.23 16.14
N GLN A 219 2.42 -14.55 16.29
CA GLN A 219 2.02 -15.30 17.49
C GLN A 219 2.48 -14.68 18.82
N ASN A 220 3.64 -14.01 18.85
CA ASN A 220 4.22 -13.38 20.04
C ASN A 220 4.50 -11.88 19.85
N GLY A 221 3.81 -11.21 18.93
CA GLY A 221 4.09 -9.80 18.65
C GLY A 221 3.48 -9.27 17.36
N ARG A 222 4.06 -8.21 16.81
CA ARG A 222 3.68 -7.64 15.52
C ARG A 222 4.94 -7.30 14.73
N TYR A 223 4.95 -7.65 13.46
CA TYR A 223 5.90 -7.07 12.53
C TYR A 223 5.32 -5.79 11.93
N ALA A 224 6.18 -4.83 11.67
CA ALA A 224 5.86 -3.66 10.87
C ALA A 224 6.93 -3.51 9.79
N VAL A 225 6.49 -3.22 8.58
CA VAL A 225 7.34 -2.79 7.48
C VAL A 225 7.00 -1.35 7.21
N TYR A 226 8.00 -0.48 7.20
CA TYR A 226 7.80 0.89 6.75
C TYR A 226 8.93 1.31 5.83
N THR A 227 8.63 2.33 5.05
CA THR A 227 9.57 2.95 4.14
C THR A 227 9.54 4.46 4.32
N ASN A 228 10.70 5.06 4.10
CA ASN A 228 10.84 6.49 3.86
C ASN A 228 11.63 6.71 2.56
N ASN A 229 12.00 7.94 2.26
CA ASN A 229 12.73 8.27 1.03
C ASN A 229 14.14 7.64 0.92
N VAL A 230 14.62 6.94 1.95
CA VAL A 230 16.01 6.44 2.05
C VAL A 230 16.06 4.96 2.38
N PHE A 231 15.17 4.48 3.26
CA PHE A 231 15.24 3.14 3.83
C PHE A 231 13.92 2.39 3.68
N PHE A 232 14.06 1.08 3.47
CA PHE A 232 13.05 0.07 3.77
C PHE A 232 13.47 -0.62 5.07
N THR A 233 12.57 -0.75 6.04
CA THR A 233 12.92 -1.26 7.37
C THR A 233 11.84 -2.20 7.89
N ILE A 234 12.28 -3.34 8.44
CA ILE A 234 11.44 -4.33 9.10
C ILE A 234 11.67 -4.23 10.60
N MET A 235 10.59 -4.05 11.34
CA MET A 235 10.55 -4.02 12.80
C MET A 235 9.68 -5.14 13.34
N PHE A 236 9.93 -5.52 14.59
CA PHE A 236 9.11 -6.43 15.38
C PHE A 236 8.94 -5.85 16.76
N SER A 237 7.74 -5.98 17.28
CA SER A 237 7.41 -5.61 18.64
C SER A 237 6.76 -6.80 19.32
N GLU A 238 7.23 -7.17 20.50
CA GLU A 238 6.57 -8.18 21.34
C GLU A 238 5.27 -7.64 21.98
N ASN A 239 5.06 -6.31 21.96
CA ASN A 239 3.87 -5.66 22.48
C ASN A 239 3.34 -4.55 21.54
N ASP A 240 2.25 -3.89 21.87
CA ASP A 240 1.67 -2.87 20.97
C ASP A 240 2.37 -1.50 21.04
N ILE A 241 3.45 -1.38 21.81
CA ILE A 241 4.02 -0.08 22.22
C ILE A 241 5.49 0.09 21.78
N ASN A 242 6.31 -0.97 21.84
CA ASN A 242 7.78 -0.88 21.70
C ASN A 242 8.31 -1.72 20.53
N PHE A 243 8.33 -1.12 19.34
CA PHE A 243 8.95 -1.74 18.17
C PHE A 243 10.48 -1.70 18.26
N ASN A 244 11.09 -2.88 18.20
CA ASN A 244 12.52 -3.06 18.03
C ASN A 244 12.82 -3.32 16.55
N GLU A 245 13.92 -2.76 16.04
CA GLU A 245 14.40 -3.03 14.69
C GLU A 245 14.90 -4.49 14.62
N VAL A 246 14.43 -5.26 13.62
CA VAL A 246 14.71 -6.72 13.52
C VAL A 246 15.74 -7.02 12.45
N SER A 247 15.66 -6.27 11.36
CA SER A 247 16.62 -6.34 10.26
C SER A 247 17.35 -5.01 10.18
N GLN A 248 18.62 -5.06 9.80
CA GLN A 248 19.39 -3.88 9.44
C GLN A 248 18.61 -3.05 8.40
N LYS A 249 18.55 -1.72 8.58
CA LYS A 249 17.99 -0.81 7.56
C LYS A 249 18.54 -1.16 6.18
N MET A 250 17.68 -1.59 5.29
CA MET A 250 18.03 -1.81 3.89
C MET A 250 17.90 -0.46 3.19
N PRO A 251 18.99 0.12 2.65
CA PRO A 251 18.86 1.22 1.72
C PRO A 251 17.92 0.78 0.59
N VAL A 252 17.00 1.65 0.15
CA VAL A 252 16.09 1.29 -0.95
C VAL A 252 16.89 0.89 -2.21
N GLU A 253 18.08 1.45 -2.38
CA GLU A 253 19.07 1.13 -3.41
C GLU A 253 19.70 -0.29 -3.26
N THR A 254 19.73 -0.90 -2.08
CA THR A 254 20.40 -2.21 -1.87
C THR A 254 19.53 -3.41 -2.25
N LEU A 255 18.23 -3.20 -2.50
CA LEU A 255 17.37 -4.21 -3.12
C LEU A 255 17.83 -4.58 -4.57
N GLU A 256 18.79 -3.83 -5.14
CA GLU A 256 19.34 -4.03 -6.48
C GLU A 256 20.11 -5.35 -6.67
N SER A 257 20.85 -5.84 -5.67
CA SER A 257 21.65 -7.06 -5.82
C SER A 257 20.82 -8.36 -5.77
N MET A 258 19.51 -8.24 -5.50
CA MET A 258 18.62 -9.36 -5.23
C MET A 258 17.69 -9.71 -6.41
N SER A 259 17.65 -8.88 -7.46
CA SER A 259 16.78 -9.08 -8.63
C SER A 259 17.44 -9.87 -9.78
N SER A 260 18.66 -10.39 -9.59
CA SER A 260 19.46 -11.03 -10.65
C SER A 260 19.56 -12.57 -10.54
N GLY A 261 18.58 -13.23 -9.92
CA GLY A 261 18.53 -14.68 -9.73
C GLY A 261 17.36 -15.37 -10.42
#